data_AF-A0AAW9INJ6-F1
#
_entry.id   AF-A0AAW9INJ6-F1
#
_cell.length_a   1.000
_cell.length_b   1.000
_cell.length_c   1.000
_cell.angle_alpha   90.00
_cell.angle_beta   90.00
_cell.angle_gamma   90.00
#
_symmetry.space_group_name_H-M   'P 1'
#
loop_
_entity.id
_entity.type
_entity.pdbx_description
1 polymer ?
#
loop_
_entity_poly.entity_id
_entity_poly.type
_entity_poly.pdbx_seq_one_letter_code
_entity_poly.pdbx_strand_id
1 'polypeptide(L)'
;MKKFVCTICGYVYEGEKAPEKCPICGAGADKFVEQSGDLAFADEHRIGVAKGVDERIIEGLQANFTGECTEVGMYLAMSRQADREGFPEVA
;
A
#
# COMPACT_ATOMS: atom_id res chain seq x y z
N MET A 1 -19.97 25.24 9.68
CA MET A 1 -19.65 24.32 10.80
C MET A 1 -18.60 23.36 10.29
N LYS A 2 -17.47 23.22 10.99
CA LYS A 2 -16.35 22.39 10.54
C LYS A 2 -16.53 20.97 11.08
N LYS A 3 -16.06 19.97 10.33
CA LYS A 3 -16.02 18.58 10.78
C LYS A 3 -14.59 18.23 11.16
N PHE A 4 -14.42 17.61 12.31
CA PHE A 4 -13.12 17.16 12.81
C PHE A 4 -13.17 15.66 12.99
N VAL A 5 -12.27 14.93 12.33
CA VAL A 5 -12.19 13.47 12.40
C VAL A 5 -11.03 13.07 13.28
N CYS A 6 -11.29 12.23 14.27
CA CYS A 6 -10.24 11.64 15.11
C CYS A 6 -9.43 10.63 14.29
N THR A 7 -8.11 10.84 14.18
CA THR A 7 -7.20 9.95 13.41
C THR A 7 -6.94 8.61 14.10
N ILE A 8 -7.39 8.43 15.35
CA ILE A 8 -7.22 7.17 16.10
C ILE A 8 -8.42 6.25 15.93
N CYS A 9 -9.65 6.77 16.06
CA CYS A 9 -10.86 5.94 16.08
C CYS A 9 -11.92 6.33 15.03
N GLY A 10 -11.69 7.39 14.25
CA GLY A 10 -12.62 7.85 13.22
C GLY A 10 -13.83 8.63 13.72
N TYR A 11 -13.93 8.95 15.02
CA TYR A 11 -15.02 9.78 15.55
C TYR A 11 -15.08 11.15 14.86
N VAL A 12 -16.26 11.53 14.38
CA VAL A 12 -16.50 12.82 13.71
C VAL A 12 -17.19 13.78 14.69
N TYR A 13 -16.55 14.91 14.96
CA TYR A 13 -17.09 16.01 15.74
C TYR A 13 -17.45 17.19 14.82
N GLU A 14 -18.65 17.76 14.98
CA GLU A 14 -19.08 18.94 14.24
C GLU A 14 -19.10 20.17 15.15
N GLY A 15 -18.31 21.20 14.83
CA GLY A 15 -18.18 22.40 15.67
C GLY A 15 -17.26 23.45 15.07
N GLU A 16 -16.86 24.44 15.87
CA GLU A 16 -15.88 25.46 15.44
C GLU A 16 -14.43 25.03 15.66
N LYS A 17 -14.17 24.23 16.69
CA LYS A 17 -12.84 23.74 17.08
C LYS A 17 -12.91 22.27 17.48
N ALA A 18 -11.82 21.52 17.29
CA ALA A 18 -11.73 20.14 17.74
C ALA A 18 -11.94 20.04 19.27
N PRO A 19 -12.58 18.96 19.78
CA PRO A 19 -12.80 18.78 21.20
C PRO A 19 -11.46 18.49 21.92
N GLU A 20 -11.34 18.90 23.19
CA GLU A 20 -10.12 18.66 23.98
C GLU A 20 -9.76 17.18 24.13
N LYS A 21 -10.79 16.33 24.24
CA LYS A 21 -10.66 14.88 24.29
C LYS A 21 -11.72 14.21 23.41
N CYS A 22 -11.30 13.18 22.69
CA CYS A 22 -12.20 12.32 21.95
C CYS A 22 -13.10 11.53 22.92
N PRO A 23 -14.44 11.55 22.76
CA PRO A 23 -15.36 10.83 23.64
C PRO A 23 -15.30 9.30 23.47
N ILE A 24 -14.73 8.80 22.36
CA ILE A 24 -14.63 7.36 22.08
C ILE A 24 -13.31 6.77 22.59
N CYS A 25 -12.17 7.38 22.24
CA CYS A 25 -10.85 6.82 22.55
C CYS A 25 -10.02 7.63 23.55
N GLY A 26 -10.50 8.80 24.00
CA GLY A 26 -9.79 9.66 24.94
C GLY A 26 -8.58 10.42 24.37
N ALA A 27 -8.29 10.29 23.07
CA ALA A 27 -7.22 11.02 22.39
C ALA A 27 -7.38 12.54 22.53
N GLY A 28 -6.27 13.27 22.61
CA GLY A 28 -6.28 14.74 22.70
C GLY A 28 -6.74 15.42 21.40
N ALA A 29 -7.00 16.73 21.50
CA ALA A 29 -7.34 17.58 20.36
C ALA A 29 -6.29 17.53 19.22
N ASP A 30 -5.03 17.20 19.53
CA ASP A 30 -3.93 17.05 18.56
C ASP A 30 -4.16 15.91 17.56
N LYS A 31 -5.06 14.98 17.86
CA LYS A 31 -5.42 13.83 17.01
C LYS A 31 -6.69 14.06 16.18
N PHE A 32 -7.18 15.28 16.10
CA PHE A 32 -8.30 15.64 15.23
C PHE A 32 -7.80 16.39 14.00
N VAL A 33 -8.23 15.93 12.83
CA VAL A 33 -7.97 16.60 11.55
C VAL A 33 -9.28 17.21 11.04
N GLU A 34 -9.24 18.48 10.65
CA GLU A 34 -10.38 19.13 9.99
C GLU A 34 -10.62 18.48 8.63
N GLN A 35 -11.81 17.94 8.42
CA GLN A 35 -12.22 17.35 7.15
C GLN A 35 -12.50 18.49 6.16
N SER A 36 -11.56 18.74 5.25
CA SER A 36 -11.80 19.58 4.08
C SER A 36 -12.82 18.91 3.13
N GLY A 37 -13.42 19.69 2.24
CA GLY A 37 -14.44 19.20 1.29
C GLY A 37 -13.92 18.20 0.24
N ASP A 38 -12.63 17.87 0.27
CA ASP A 38 -12.01 16.94 -0.66
C ASP A 38 -12.13 15.49 -0.15
N LEU A 39 -12.31 14.54 -1.06
CA LEU A 39 -12.39 13.12 -0.73
C LEU A 39 -11.04 12.62 -0.20
N ALA A 40 -10.93 12.48 1.13
CA ALA A 40 -9.80 11.83 1.77
C ALA A 40 -10.06 10.32 1.86
N PHE A 41 -9.26 9.53 1.14
CA PHE A 41 -9.31 8.06 1.20
C PHE A 41 -8.44 7.53 2.36
N ALA A 42 -8.86 6.40 2.95
CA ALA A 42 -8.11 5.77 4.04
C ALA A 42 -6.73 5.24 3.60
N ASP A 43 -6.61 4.88 2.32
CA ASP A 43 -5.36 4.51 1.67
C ASP A 43 -5.37 5.07 0.24
N GLU A 44 -4.21 5.50 -0.23
CA GLU A 44 -4.05 6.13 -1.54
C GLU A 44 -2.74 5.68 -2.20
N HIS A 45 -2.75 5.53 -3.52
CA HIS A 45 -1.55 5.18 -4.25
C HIS A 45 -0.58 6.37 -4.26
N ARG A 46 0.52 6.25 -3.51
CA ARG A 46 1.57 7.27 -3.45
C ARG A 46 2.79 6.84 -4.26
N ILE A 47 3.05 7.56 -5.35
CA ILE A 47 4.22 7.32 -6.18
C ILE A 47 5.47 7.83 -5.45
N GLY A 48 6.51 7.00 -5.38
CA GLY A 48 7.81 7.40 -4.83
C GLY A 48 7.95 7.27 -3.31
N VAL A 49 7.03 6.58 -2.62
CA VAL A 49 7.15 6.30 -1.17
C VAL A 49 8.43 5.56 -0.79
N ALA A 50 9.02 4.81 -1.71
CA ALA A 50 10.28 4.11 -1.51
C ALA A 50 11.52 4.98 -1.78
N LYS A 51 11.39 6.29 -2.04
CA LYS A 51 12.55 7.15 -2.35
C LYS A 51 13.43 7.32 -1.11
N GLY A 52 14.69 6.90 -1.21
CA GLY A 52 15.67 7.03 -0.13
C GLY A 52 15.62 5.92 0.92
N VAL A 53 14.90 4.82 0.65
CA VAL A 53 15.03 3.59 1.46
C VAL A 53 16.42 2.97 1.27
N ASP A 54 16.80 2.09 2.20
CA ASP A 54 18.08 1.38 2.18
C ASP A 54 18.35 0.70 0.82
N GLU A 55 19.58 0.82 0.31
CA GLU A 55 19.97 0.26 -0.98
C GLU A 55 19.70 -1.25 -1.07
N ARG A 56 19.85 -2.00 0.04
CA ARG A 56 19.55 -3.44 0.08
C ARG A 56 18.08 -3.75 -0.17
N ILE A 57 17.18 -2.84 0.24
CA ILE A 57 15.75 -3.00 -0.03
C ILE A 57 15.51 -2.83 -1.52
N ILE A 58 16.13 -1.84 -2.15
CA ILE A 58 16.01 -1.61 -3.60
C ILE A 58 16.57 -2.79 -4.38
N GLU A 59 17.76 -3.29 -4.02
CA GLU A 59 18.37 -4.47 -4.64
C GLU A 59 17.47 -5.71 -4.51
N GLY A 60 16.92 -5.96 -3.33
CA GLY A 60 16.00 -7.08 -3.11
C GLY A 60 14.72 -6.98 -3.95
N LEU A 61 14.12 -5.79 -4.05
CA LEU A 61 12.95 -5.56 -4.90
C LEU A 61 13.26 -5.80 -6.38
N GLN A 62 14.43 -5.34 -6.86
CA GLN A 62 14.87 -5.55 -8.22
C GLN A 62 15.17 -7.02 -8.51
N ALA A 63 15.80 -7.74 -7.57
CA ALA A 63 16.06 -9.17 -7.69
C ALA A 63 14.77 -9.98 -7.77
N ASN A 64 13.78 -9.69 -6.91
CA ASN A 64 12.48 -10.35 -6.94
C ASN A 64 11.74 -10.07 -8.26
N PHE A 65 11.69 -8.80 -8.68
CA PHE A 65 11.06 -8.43 -9.95
C PHE A 65 11.72 -9.15 -11.13
N THR A 66 13.05 -9.15 -11.17
CA THR A 66 13.80 -9.83 -12.24
C THR A 66 13.54 -11.33 -12.22
N GLY A 67 13.60 -11.97 -11.05
CA GLY A 67 13.30 -13.39 -10.90
C GLY A 67 11.92 -13.72 -11.42
N GLU A 68 10.87 -13.15 -10.83
CA GLU A 68 9.48 -13.49 -11.15
C GLU A 68 9.10 -13.11 -12.60
N CYS A 69 9.53 -11.94 -13.07
CA CYS A 69 9.07 -11.44 -14.37
C CYS A 69 9.85 -12.02 -15.55
N THR A 70 11.08 -12.52 -15.35
CA THR A 70 11.87 -13.14 -16.44
C THR A 70 11.69 -14.66 -16.53
N GLU A 71 11.21 -15.27 -15.45
CA GLU A 71 11.07 -16.71 -15.32
C GLU A 71 10.01 -17.30 -16.25
N VAL A 72 8.89 -16.59 -16.49
CA VAL A 72 7.82 -17.06 -17.40
C VAL A 72 8.35 -17.38 -18.81
N GLY A 73 9.25 -16.56 -19.34
CA GLY A 73 9.86 -16.78 -20.65
C GLY A 73 10.70 -18.06 -20.69
N MET A 74 11.44 -18.32 -19.61
CA MET A 74 12.22 -19.54 -19.45
C MET A 74 11.31 -20.76 -19.36
N TYR A 75 10.28 -20.73 -18.51
CA TYR A 75 9.34 -21.84 -18.36
C TYR A 75 8.64 -22.19 -19.67
N LEU A 76 8.17 -21.20 -20.43
CA LEU A 76 7.54 -21.45 -21.73
C LEU A 76 8.52 -22.04 -22.76
N ALA A 77 9.79 -21.64 -22.73
CA ALA A 77 10.80 -22.21 -23.61
C ALA A 77 11.13 -23.66 -23.24
N MET A 78 11.31 -23.94 -21.95
CA MET A 78 11.58 -25.29 -21.43
C MET A 78 10.40 -26.24 -21.64
N SER A 79 9.18 -25.76 -21.38
CA SER A 79 7.91 -26.44 -21.67
C SER A 79 7.87 -26.93 -23.12
N ARG A 80 8.09 -26.02 -24.07
CA ARG A 80 8.12 -26.33 -25.50
C ARG A 80 9.24 -27.31 -25.88
N GLN A 81 10.35 -27.31 -25.16
CA GLN A 81 11.44 -28.24 -25.41
C GLN A 81 11.08 -29.65 -24.91
N ALA A 82 10.49 -29.76 -23.72
CA ALA A 82 10.00 -31.03 -23.18
C ALA A 82 8.97 -31.68 -24.10
N ASP A 83 8.03 -30.90 -24.64
CA ASP A 83 7.07 -31.37 -25.65
C ASP A 83 7.77 -31.97 -26.89
N ARG A 84 8.84 -31.33 -27.39
CA ARG A 84 9.60 -31.79 -28.57
C ARG A 84 10.38 -33.06 -28.31
N GLU A 85 10.85 -33.25 -27.08
CA GLU A 85 11.58 -34.44 -26.65
C GLU A 85 10.63 -35.61 -26.31
N GLY A 86 9.31 -35.37 -26.29
CA GLY A 86 8.29 -36.38 -26.06
C GLY A 86 7.92 -36.57 -24.59
N PHE A 87 8.16 -35.55 -23.75
CA PHE A 87 7.83 -35.54 -22.32
C PHE A 87 6.74 -34.49 -21.99
N PRO A 88 5.51 -34.62 -22.53
CA PRO A 88 4.44 -33.64 -22.33
C PRO A 88 3.95 -33.53 -20.87
N GLU A 89 4.25 -34.51 -20.02
CA GLU A 89 3.88 -34.52 -18.60
C GLU A 89 4.71 -33.55 -17.74
N VAL A 90 5.86 -33.10 -18.25
CA VAL A 90 6.74 -32.11 -17.60
C VAL A 90 6.92 -30.84 -18.45
N ALA A 91 6.12 -30.71 -19.52
CA ALA A 91 5.99 -29.48 -20.28
C ALA A 91 5.14 -28.45 -19.51
#